data_AF-A0A536E9L7-F1
#
_entry.id   AF-A0A536E9L7-F1
#
_cell.length_a   1.000
_cell.length_b   1.000
_cell.length_c   1.000
_cell.angle_alpha   90.00
_cell.angle_beta   90.00
_cell.angle_gamma   90.00
#
_symmetry.space_group_name_H-M   'P 1'
#
loop_
_entity.id
_entity.type
_entity.pdbx_description
1 polymer ?
#
loop_
_entity_poly.entity_id
_entity_poly.type
_entity_poly.pdbx_seq_one_letter_code
_entity_poly.pdbx_strand_id
1 'polypeptide(L)'
;MGWWILLGAVILVVLWLVFTYNGLITARNRTQEAWSEIDVELKRRHDLIPNLVNTVSGYMGHERGTLEAVTNARANAVAAGATGDPAKIGQAENVLSQSLRSLFAVSRRTKATARCRRSASATCPHRVRCRHRPRVRVDRQDRAQRDPHPRANSGIGPSRTRISSHKPAPPPRRPSRRPARG
;
A
#
# COMPACT_ATOMS: atom_id res chain seq x y z
N MET A 1 63.95 23.09 7.54
CA MET A 1 62.79 23.62 6.77
C MET A 1 62.04 22.50 6.04
N GLY A 2 62.70 21.51 5.42
CA GLY A 2 62.03 20.38 4.76
C GLY A 2 61.17 19.47 5.67
N TRP A 3 61.52 19.33 6.96
CA TRP A 3 60.74 18.53 7.91
C TRP A 3 59.28 19.02 8.07
N TRP A 4 59.05 20.33 8.06
CA TRP A 4 57.71 20.91 8.14
C TRP A 4 56.85 20.59 6.91
N ILE A 5 57.47 20.48 5.74
CA ILE A 5 56.80 20.11 4.48
C ILE A 5 56.37 18.65 4.54
N LEU A 6 57.25 17.75 5.01
CA LEU A 6 56.93 16.34 5.22
C LEU A 6 55.80 16.17 6.25
N LEU A 7 55.87 16.90 7.36
CA LEU A 7 54.87 16.81 8.43
C LEU A 7 53.50 17.35 7.97
N GLY A 8 53.48 18.46 7.22
CA GLY A 8 52.26 18.97 6.59
C GLY A 8 51.67 18.00 5.57
N ALA A 9 52.50 17.36 4.76
CA ALA A 9 52.05 16.35 3.80
C ALA A 9 51.44 15.12 4.50
N VAL A 10 52.05 14.64 5.58
CA VAL A 10 51.50 13.52 6.37
C VAL A 10 50.15 13.89 6.99
N ILE A 11 50.02 15.08 7.57
CA ILE A 11 48.74 15.55 8.13
C ILE A 11 47.66 15.60 7.05
N LEU A 12 47.97 16.11 5.86
CA LEU A 12 47.02 16.20 4.75
C LEU A 12 46.51 14.80 4.32
N VAL A 13 47.42 13.82 4.23
CA VAL A 13 47.06 12.44 3.87
C VAL A 13 46.16 11.82 4.95
N VAL A 14 46.49 12.01 6.23
CA VAL A 14 45.66 11.52 7.34
C VAL A 14 44.27 12.15 7.30
N LEU A 15 44.19 13.46 7.07
CA LEU A 15 42.92 14.17 6.97
C LEU A 15 42.06 13.60 5.83
N TRP A 16 42.66 13.41 4.65
CA TRP A 16 41.99 12.84 3.48
C TRP A 16 41.45 11.43 3.74
N LEU A 17 42.23 10.59 4.42
CA LEU A 17 41.85 9.23 4.76
C LEU A 17 40.67 9.20 5.76
N VAL A 18 40.64 10.12 6.71
CA VAL A 18 39.53 10.29 7.65
C VAL A 18 38.24 10.72 6.93
N PHE A 19 38.31 11.70 6.01
CA PHE A 19 37.13 12.14 5.27
C PHE A 19 36.55 11.04 4.37
N THR A 20 37.41 10.33 3.64
CA THR A 20 36.98 9.24 2.75
C THR A 20 36.37 8.08 3.54
N TYR A 21 36.98 7.69 4.66
CA TYR A 21 36.43 6.64 5.53
C TYR A 21 35.06 7.03 6.11
N ASN A 22 34.92 8.25 6.63
CA ASN A 22 33.65 8.75 7.16
C ASN A 22 32.54 8.81 6.08
N GLY A 23 32.91 9.18 4.85
CA GLY A 23 31.99 9.15 3.71
C GLY A 23 31.49 7.73 3.41
N LEU A 24 32.38 6.74 3.45
CA LEU A 24 32.05 5.34 3.17
C LEU A 24 31.13 4.74 4.26
N ILE A 25 31.38 5.06 5.53
CA ILE A 25 30.52 4.66 6.64
C ILE A 25 29.12 5.28 6.50
N THR A 26 29.05 6.55 6.13
CA THR A 26 27.76 7.23 5.89
C THR A 26 26.98 6.56 4.76
N ALA A 27 27.66 6.25 3.64
CA ALA A 27 27.04 5.55 2.52
C ALA A 27 26.51 4.17 2.93
N ARG A 28 27.29 3.40 3.70
CA ARG A 28 26.88 2.09 4.24
C ARG A 28 25.64 2.20 5.14
N ASN A 29 25.57 3.23 5.98
CA ASN A 29 24.42 3.44 6.86
C ASN A 29 23.16 3.80 6.07
N ARG A 30 23.27 4.69 5.07
CA ARG A 30 22.15 5.02 4.17
C ARG A 30 21.60 3.80 3.43
N THR A 31 22.48 2.90 2.98
CA THR A 31 22.03 1.65 2.35
C THR A 31 21.27 0.76 3.32
N GLN A 32 21.73 0.62 4.57
CA GLN A 32 21.03 -0.16 5.60
C GLN A 32 19.68 0.45 5.98
N GLU A 33 19.61 1.79 6.10
CA GLU A 33 18.36 2.51 6.33
C GLU A 33 17.36 2.26 5.20
N ALA A 34 17.81 2.37 3.94
CA ALA A 34 16.97 2.09 2.77
C ALA A 34 16.46 0.65 2.75
N TRP A 35 17.29 -0.34 3.11
CA TRP A 35 16.85 -1.74 3.23
C TRP A 35 15.80 -1.92 4.33
N SER A 36 16.01 -1.30 5.49
CA SER A 36 15.04 -1.37 6.58
C SER A 36 13.69 -0.75 6.21
N GLU A 37 13.68 0.32 5.41
CA GLU A 37 12.45 0.94 4.92
C GLU A 37 11.70 0.01 3.95
N ILE A 38 12.42 -0.63 3.02
CA ILE A 38 11.86 -1.61 2.08
C ILE A 38 11.26 -2.81 2.83
N ASP A 39 11.94 -3.32 3.85
CA ASP A 39 11.47 -4.45 4.66
C ASP A 39 10.16 -4.13 5.39
N VAL A 40 10.02 -2.91 5.91
CA VAL A 40 8.80 -2.45 6.57
C VAL A 40 7.64 -2.40 5.58
N GLU A 41 7.85 -1.91 4.37
CA GLU A 41 6.81 -1.83 3.35
C GLU A 41 6.38 -3.23 2.87
N LEU A 42 7.34 -4.11 2.59
CA LEU A 42 7.07 -5.52 2.23
C LEU A 42 6.25 -6.21 3.32
N LYS A 43 6.64 -6.03 4.59
CA LYS A 43 5.93 -6.60 5.74
C LYS A 43 4.51 -6.07 5.83
N ARG A 44 4.30 -4.76 5.70
CA ARG A 44 2.96 -4.16 5.71
C ARG A 44 2.09 -4.74 4.60
N ARG A 45 2.62 -4.89 3.38
CA ARG A 45 1.91 -5.54 2.28
C ARG A 45 1.54 -6.98 2.62
N HIS A 46 2.45 -7.76 3.18
CA HIS A 46 2.21 -9.16 3.56
C HIS A 46 1.19 -9.30 4.68
N ASP A 47 1.12 -8.36 5.61
CA ASP A 47 0.16 -8.35 6.73
C ASP A 47 -1.26 -8.03 6.29
N LEU A 48 -1.45 -7.24 5.21
CA LEU A 48 -2.77 -6.93 4.66
C LEU A 48 -3.37 -8.08 3.82
N ILE A 49 -2.54 -8.91 3.17
CA ILE A 49 -3.00 -10.01 2.32
C ILE A 49 -3.96 -10.99 3.01
N PRO A 50 -3.71 -11.51 4.23
CA PRO A 50 -4.61 -12.47 4.87
C PRO A 50 -5.99 -11.85 5.17
N ASN A 51 -6.02 -10.55 5.52
CA ASN A 51 -7.29 -9.84 5.71
C ASN A 51 -8.07 -9.72 4.38
N LEU A 52 -7.37 -9.39 3.28
CA LEU A 52 -7.97 -9.35 1.94
C LEU A 52 -8.46 -10.74 1.50
N VAL A 53 -7.68 -11.80 1.73
CA VAL A 53 -8.06 -13.17 1.38
C VAL A 53 -9.29 -13.61 2.18
N ASN A 54 -9.38 -13.29 3.48
CA ASN A 54 -10.53 -13.64 4.30
C ASN A 54 -11.83 -12.99 3.77
N THR A 55 -11.77 -11.71 3.41
CA THR A 55 -12.94 -11.00 2.84
C THR A 55 -13.34 -11.55 1.47
N VAL A 56 -12.38 -11.88 0.60
CA VAL A 56 -12.65 -12.44 -0.74
C VAL A 56 -13.15 -13.89 -0.66
N SER A 57 -12.64 -14.68 0.29
CA SER A 57 -13.03 -16.09 0.49
C SER A 57 -14.51 -16.23 0.84
N GLY A 58 -15.08 -15.28 1.58
CA GLY A 58 -16.52 -15.24 1.87
C GLY A 58 -17.41 -15.03 0.63
N TYR A 59 -16.87 -14.46 -0.46
CA TYR A 59 -17.59 -14.27 -1.73
C TYR A 59 -17.24 -15.31 -2.80
N MET A 60 -16.13 -16.04 -2.67
CA MET A 60 -15.57 -16.93 -3.71
C MET A 60 -15.51 -18.41 -3.29
N GLY A 61 -16.50 -18.91 -2.55
CA GLY A 61 -16.49 -20.25 -1.95
C GLY A 61 -16.28 -21.45 -2.89
N HIS A 62 -16.35 -21.27 -4.22
CA HIS A 62 -16.12 -22.34 -5.21
C HIS A 62 -14.71 -22.30 -5.85
N GLU A 63 -13.83 -21.36 -5.48
CA GLU A 63 -12.54 -21.11 -6.16
C GLU A 63 -11.32 -21.34 -5.23
N ARG A 64 -11.34 -22.43 -4.44
CA ARG A 64 -10.30 -22.74 -3.45
C ARG A 64 -8.89 -22.86 -4.02
N GLY A 65 -8.73 -23.48 -5.20
CA GLY A 65 -7.42 -23.66 -5.83
C GLY A 65 -6.69 -22.33 -6.11
N THR A 66 -7.42 -21.27 -6.45
CA THR A 66 -6.82 -19.93 -6.65
C THR A 66 -6.43 -19.26 -5.34
N LEU A 67 -7.17 -19.52 -4.26
CA LEU A 67 -6.87 -19.01 -2.92
C LEU A 67 -5.65 -19.72 -2.33
N GLU A 68 -5.54 -21.03 -2.53
CA GLU A 68 -4.35 -21.82 -2.16
C GLU A 68 -3.11 -21.34 -2.91
N ALA A 69 -3.20 -21.10 -4.22
CA ALA A 69 -2.09 -20.56 -5.00
C ALA A 69 -1.59 -19.20 -4.47
N VAL A 70 -2.49 -18.28 -4.10
CA VAL A 70 -2.11 -16.99 -3.49
C VAL A 70 -1.52 -17.16 -2.09
N THR A 71 -2.05 -18.10 -1.31
CA THR A 71 -1.58 -18.38 0.06
C THR A 71 -0.16 -18.97 0.03
N ASN A 72 0.10 -19.91 -0.87
CA ASN A 72 1.43 -20.47 -1.11
C ASN A 72 2.40 -19.42 -1.66
N ALA A 73 1.96 -18.57 -2.60
CA ALA A 73 2.77 -17.47 -3.11
C ALA A 73 3.14 -16.47 -2.01
N ARG A 74 2.23 -16.17 -1.07
CA ARG A 74 2.52 -15.33 0.11
C ARG A 74 3.55 -16.01 1.03
N ALA A 75 3.37 -17.29 1.33
CA ALA A 75 4.30 -18.04 2.17
C ALA A 75 5.72 -18.00 1.59
N ASN A 76 5.85 -18.17 0.27
CA ASN A 76 7.11 -18.07 -0.44
C ASN A 76 7.71 -16.65 -0.39
N ALA A 77 6.89 -15.61 -0.52
CA ALA A 77 7.34 -14.21 -0.41
C ALA A 77 7.86 -13.86 0.99
N VAL A 78 7.17 -14.32 2.04
CA VAL A 78 7.61 -14.13 3.43
C VAL A 78 8.90 -14.90 3.72
N ALA A 79 9.01 -16.14 3.23
CA ALA A 79 10.22 -16.94 3.36
C ALA A 79 11.42 -16.33 2.62
N ALA A 80 11.20 -15.79 1.41
CA ALA A 80 12.23 -15.07 0.67
C ALA A 80 12.68 -13.80 1.39
N GLY A 81 11.75 -13.06 2.00
CA GLY A 81 12.06 -11.90 2.85
C GLY A 81 12.98 -12.23 4.03
N ALA A 82 12.78 -13.38 4.67
CA ALA A 82 13.64 -13.84 5.77
C ALA A 82 15.07 -14.20 5.33
N THR A 83 15.31 -14.39 4.02
CA THR A 83 16.64 -14.76 3.50
C THR A 83 17.55 -13.53 3.34
N GLY A 84 17.00 -12.31 3.30
CA GLY A 84 17.76 -11.06 3.14
C GLY A 84 18.42 -10.87 1.76
N ASP A 85 18.14 -11.76 0.80
CA ASP A 85 18.69 -11.71 -0.56
C ASP A 85 17.72 -10.96 -1.49
N PRO A 86 18.10 -9.78 -2.01
CA PRO A 86 17.20 -8.95 -2.80
C PRO A 86 16.78 -9.59 -4.12
N ALA A 87 17.60 -10.47 -4.70
CA ALA A 87 17.24 -11.17 -5.92
C ALA A 87 16.09 -12.15 -5.68
N LYS A 88 16.14 -12.88 -4.55
CA LYS A 88 15.10 -13.85 -4.18
C LYS A 88 13.80 -13.16 -3.78
N ILE A 89 13.90 -12.04 -3.05
CA ILE A 89 12.74 -11.22 -2.68
C ILE A 89 12.02 -10.73 -3.95
N GLY A 90 12.77 -10.17 -4.91
CA GLY A 90 12.18 -9.68 -6.17
C GLY A 90 11.49 -10.77 -7.00
N GLN A 91 12.07 -11.98 -7.06
CA GLN A 91 11.44 -13.11 -7.74
C GLN A 91 10.14 -13.56 -7.07
N ALA A 92 10.15 -13.71 -5.74
CA ALA A 92 8.98 -14.14 -4.99
C ALA A 92 7.83 -13.11 -5.05
N GLU A 93 8.18 -11.82 -4.97
CA GLU A 93 7.22 -10.71 -5.12
C GLU A 93 6.57 -10.66 -6.52
N ASN A 94 7.32 -11.02 -7.57
CA ASN A 94 6.77 -11.11 -8.92
C ASN A 94 5.74 -12.25 -9.03
N VAL A 95 6.04 -13.42 -8.46
CA VAL A 95 5.11 -14.57 -8.43
C VAL A 95 3.85 -14.24 -7.63
N LEU A 96 3.99 -13.59 -6.48
CA LEU A 96 2.86 -13.11 -5.68
C LEU A 96 2.00 -12.12 -6.47
N SER A 97 2.63 -11.18 -7.17
CA SER A 97 1.93 -10.18 -8.00
C SER A 97 1.17 -10.81 -9.16
N GLN A 98 1.70 -11.87 -9.77
CA GLN A 98 1.01 -12.65 -10.81
C GLN A 98 -0.20 -13.41 -10.24
N SER A 99 -0.04 -14.04 -9.08
CA SER A 99 -1.11 -14.78 -8.39
C SER A 99 -2.25 -13.84 -7.95
N LEU A 100 -1.92 -12.62 -7.51
CA LEU A 100 -2.93 -11.61 -7.19
C LEU A 100 -3.69 -11.14 -8.45
N ARG A 101 -3.01 -10.98 -9.59
CA ARG A 101 -3.68 -10.63 -10.87
C ARG A 101 -4.68 -11.70 -11.30
N SER A 102 -4.33 -12.99 -11.18
CA SER A 102 -5.24 -14.08 -11.51
C SER A 102 -6.43 -14.13 -10.55
N LEU A 103 -6.22 -13.92 -9.25
CA LEU A 103 -7.30 -13.82 -8.26
C LEU A 103 -8.26 -12.66 -8.57
N PHE A 104 -7.75 -11.49 -8.96
CA PHE A 104 -8.60 -10.37 -9.39
C PHE A 104 -9.34 -10.66 -10.69
N ALA A 105 -8.78 -11.46 -11.61
CA ALA A 105 -9.48 -11.89 -12.82
C ALA A 105 -10.66 -12.82 -12.50
N VAL A 106 -10.46 -13.78 -11.60
CA VAL A 106 -11.52 -14.72 -11.18
C VAL A 106 -12.59 -14.01 -10.35
N SER A 107 -12.23 -13.09 -9.45
CA SER A 107 -13.21 -12.35 -8.64
C SER A 107 -14.13 -11.45 -9.49
N ARG A 108 -13.64 -10.92 -10.61
CA ARG A 108 -14.49 -10.21 -11.58
C ARG A 108 -15.47 -11.15 -12.28
N ARG A 109 -15.02 -12.35 -12.64
CA ARG A 109 -15.86 -13.38 -13.28
C ARG A 109 -17.01 -13.83 -12.37
N THR A 110 -16.73 -14.08 -11.09
CA THR A 110 -17.75 -14.54 -10.12
C THR A 110 -18.80 -13.45 -9.81
N LYS A 111 -18.41 -12.18 -9.74
CA LYS A 111 -19.36 -11.06 -9.54
C LYS A 111 -20.28 -10.86 -10.75
N ALA A 112 -19.77 -11.06 -11.97
CA ALA A 112 -20.56 -10.91 -13.19
C ALA A 112 -21.69 -11.96 -13.31
N THR A 113 -21.42 -13.21 -12.94
CA THR A 113 -22.42 -14.29 -12.94
C THR A 113 -23.47 -14.11 -11.84
N ALA A 114 -23.07 -13.65 -10.65
CA ALA A 114 -23.98 -13.37 -9.54
C ALA A 114 -24.97 -12.23 -9.84
N ARG A 115 -24.54 -11.19 -10.59
CA ARG A 115 -25.42 -10.08 -11.00
C ARG A 115 -26.45 -10.50 -12.04
N CYS A 116 -26.08 -11.37 -12.97
CA CYS A 116 -26.98 -11.87 -14.01
C CYS A 116 -28.05 -12.84 -13.45
N ARG A 117 -27.70 -13.66 -12.46
CA ARG A 117 -28.67 -14.57 -11.80
C ARG A 117 -29.72 -13.82 -10.99
N ARG A 118 -29.34 -12.72 -10.34
CA ARG A 118 -30.24 -11.93 -9.49
C ARG A 118 -31.21 -11.04 -10.29
N SER A 119 -30.84 -10.61 -11.50
CA SER A 119 -31.75 -9.88 -12.40
C SER A 119 -32.71 -10.79 -13.17
N ALA A 120 -32.43 -12.09 -13.29
CA ALA A 120 -33.26 -13.03 -14.04
C ALA A 120 -34.54 -13.47 -13.29
N SER A 121 -34.60 -13.35 -11.96
CA SER A 121 -35.70 -13.88 -11.15
C SER A 121 -36.84 -12.90 -10.86
N ALA A 122 -36.72 -11.61 -11.22
CA ALA A 122 -37.76 -10.62 -10.87
C ALA A 122 -38.76 -10.32 -11.99
N THR A 123 -38.39 -10.31 -13.28
CA THR A 123 -39.34 -10.07 -14.38
C THR A 123 -38.69 -10.43 -15.72
N CYS A 124 -38.94 -11.62 -16.27
CA CYS A 124 -38.71 -11.87 -17.71
C CYS A 124 -39.66 -12.97 -18.23
N PRO A 125 -40.96 -12.66 -18.44
CA PRO A 125 -41.90 -13.58 -19.07
C PRO A 125 -41.80 -13.64 -20.60
N HIS A 126 -40.82 -13.01 -21.24
CA HIS A 126 -40.69 -13.09 -22.70
C HIS A 126 -39.25 -13.28 -23.15
N ARG A 127 -39.03 -14.36 -23.90
CA ARG A 127 -37.86 -14.64 -24.74
C ARG A 127 -37.63 -13.46 -25.69
N VAL A 128 -36.94 -12.41 -25.25
CA VAL A 128 -36.36 -11.41 -26.14
C VAL A 128 -34.91 -11.24 -25.74
N ARG A 129 -34.05 -11.88 -26.55
CA ARG A 129 -32.62 -11.65 -26.72
C ARG A 129 -32.04 -10.64 -25.73
N CYS A 130 -31.29 -11.14 -24.75
CA CYS A 130 -30.27 -10.36 -24.06
C CYS A 130 -29.17 -9.99 -25.07
N ARG A 131 -29.47 -9.02 -25.94
CA ARG A 131 -28.51 -8.41 -26.84
C ARG A 131 -27.57 -7.62 -25.95
N HIS A 132 -26.33 -8.08 -25.84
CA HIS A 132 -25.21 -7.33 -25.32
C HIS A 132 -25.30 -5.87 -25.77
N ARG A 133 -25.67 -4.97 -24.84
CA ARG A 133 -25.30 -3.56 -24.93
C ARG A 133 -24.14 -3.36 -23.95
N PRO A 134 -22.89 -3.28 -24.40
CA PRO A 134 -21.87 -2.61 -23.61
C PRO A 134 -22.12 -1.11 -23.79
N ARG A 135 -23.18 -0.58 -23.17
CA ARG A 135 -23.19 0.84 -22.84
C ARG A 135 -22.65 0.93 -21.44
N VAL A 136 -21.35 1.16 -21.38
CA VAL A 136 -20.70 1.87 -20.28
C VAL A 136 -21.47 3.18 -20.10
N ARG A 137 -22.56 3.15 -19.32
CA ARG A 137 -22.90 4.31 -18.52
C ARG A 137 -21.83 4.30 -17.45
N VAL A 138 -20.77 5.07 -17.69
CA VAL A 138 -20.07 5.70 -16.58
C VAL A 138 -21.17 6.42 -15.83
N ASP A 139 -21.57 5.86 -14.69
CA ASP A 139 -22.48 6.54 -13.78
C ASP A 139 -21.93 7.95 -13.60
N ARG A 140 -22.80 8.95 -13.73
CA ARG A 140 -22.48 10.37 -13.58
C ARG A 140 -21.78 10.71 -12.24
N GLN A 141 -21.66 9.75 -11.32
CA GLN A 141 -20.94 9.89 -10.05
C GLN A 141 -19.41 9.85 -10.17
N ASP A 142 -18.82 9.32 -11.24
CA ASP A 142 -17.35 9.22 -11.38
C ASP A 142 -16.65 10.50 -11.91
N ARG A 143 -17.39 11.56 -12.24
CA ARG A 143 -16.78 12.87 -12.58
C ARG A 143 -16.43 13.75 -11.39
N ALA A 144 -16.83 13.38 -10.17
CA ALA A 144 -16.55 14.18 -8.97
C ALA A 144 -15.22 13.83 -8.26
N GLN A 145 -14.46 12.84 -8.74
CA GLN A 145 -13.18 12.43 -8.12
C GLN A 145 -11.97 12.51 -9.07
N ARG A 146 -12.15 13.04 -10.28
CA ARG A 146 -11.05 13.38 -11.19
C ARG A 146 -10.86 14.89 -11.29
N ASP A 147 -10.54 15.51 -10.16
CA ASP A 147 -9.82 16.77 -10.18
C ASP A 147 -8.36 16.51 -9.84
N PRO A 148 -7.44 16.51 -10.82
CA PRO A 148 -6.02 16.66 -10.54
C PRO A 148 -5.78 18.11 -10.14
N HIS A 149 -5.39 18.32 -8.88
CA HIS A 149 -4.74 19.52 -8.31
C HIS A 149 -4.79 20.81 -9.14
N PRO A 150 -5.48 21.88 -8.68
CA PRO A 150 -5.22 23.21 -9.21
C PRO A 150 -3.81 23.64 -8.80
N ARG A 151 -2.92 23.78 -9.79
CA ARG A 151 -1.71 24.61 -9.63
C ARG A 151 -2.17 26.05 -9.47
N ALA A 152 -2.19 26.54 -8.23
CA ALA A 152 -2.29 27.97 -7.93
C ALA A 152 -1.00 28.41 -7.22
N ASN A 153 0.00 28.78 -8.02
CA ASN A 153 1.08 29.66 -7.58
C ASN A 153 1.22 30.78 -8.61
N SER A 154 0.61 31.92 -8.32
CA SER A 154 1.12 33.24 -8.66
C SER A 154 0.34 34.26 -7.83
N GLY A 155 1.08 35.06 -7.05
CA GLY A 155 0.60 35.85 -5.93
C GLY A 155 -0.43 36.93 -6.24
N ILE A 156 -1.03 37.44 -5.16
CA ILE A 156 -1.11 38.86 -4.73
C ILE A 156 -2.01 38.86 -3.47
N GLY A 157 -1.49 39.30 -2.32
CA GLY A 157 -2.28 39.47 -1.07
C GLY A 157 -3.07 40.78 -1.08
N PRO A 158 -3.45 41.37 0.08
CA PRO A 158 -3.73 40.80 1.40
C PRO A 158 -5.20 41.06 1.80
N SER A 159 -5.82 40.20 2.61
CA SER A 159 -7.10 40.54 3.25
C SER A 159 -7.22 39.86 4.61
N ARG A 160 -7.14 40.70 5.64
CA ARG A 160 -7.46 40.41 7.03
C ARG A 160 -8.86 39.81 7.14
N THR A 161 -9.01 38.66 7.80
CA THR A 161 -10.21 38.33 8.60
C THR A 161 -9.96 37.15 9.55
N ARG A 162 -9.55 37.51 10.77
CA ARG A 162 -10.00 36.99 12.07
C ARG A 162 -10.90 35.73 12.05
N ILE A 163 -10.36 34.57 12.44
CA ILE A 163 -11.14 33.41 12.95
C ILE A 163 -10.33 32.82 14.13
N SER A 164 -10.54 33.34 15.33
CA SER A 164 -11.31 32.67 16.39
C SER A 164 -10.82 31.25 16.68
N SER A 165 -9.92 31.17 17.65
CA SER A 165 -9.45 29.97 18.33
C SER A 165 -10.61 29.22 18.99
N HIS A 166 -11.21 28.27 18.26
CA HIS A 166 -12.12 27.29 18.83
C HIS A 166 -11.32 26.18 19.52
N LYS A 167 -11.24 26.28 20.85
CA LYS A 167 -10.79 25.23 21.75
C LYS A 167 -11.76 24.02 21.64
N PRO A 168 -11.29 22.79 21.40
CA PRO A 168 -12.17 21.62 21.34
C PRO A 168 -12.75 21.28 22.74
N ALA A 169 -14.03 20.90 22.76
CA ALA A 169 -14.78 20.54 23.97
C ALA A 169 -14.28 19.23 24.60
N PRO A 170 -14.34 19.08 25.94
CA PRO A 170 -13.93 17.85 26.61
C PRO A 170 -14.93 16.69 26.37
N PRO A 171 -14.47 15.42 26.42
CA PRO A 171 -15.31 14.26 26.17
C PRO A 171 -16.36 14.01 27.28
N PRO A 172 -17.49 13.35 26.96
CA PRO A 172 -18.54 13.04 27.93
C PRO A 172 -18.07 12.01 28.96
N ARG A 173 -18.34 12.27 30.24
CA ARG A 173 -18.07 11.34 31.35
C ARG A 173 -18.98 10.11 31.25
N ARG A 174 -18.40 8.90 31.27
CA ARG A 174 -19.17 7.65 31.33
C ARG A 174 -19.96 7.56 32.64
N PRO A 175 -21.24 7.15 32.63
CA PRO A 175 -21.97 6.87 33.85
C PRO A 175 -21.40 5.63 34.54
N SER A 176 -21.09 5.77 35.83
CA SER A 176 -20.66 4.68 36.70
C SER A 176 -21.78 3.65 36.81
N ARG A 177 -21.49 2.39 36.44
CA ARG A 177 -22.40 1.26 36.69
C ARG A 177 -22.51 1.07 38.20
N ARG A 178 -23.70 1.35 38.76
CA ARG A 178 -24.06 0.89 40.11
C ARG A 178 -24.14 -0.64 40.12
N PRO A 179 -23.57 -1.35 41.10
CA PRO A 179 -23.80 -2.78 41.26
C PRO A 179 -25.23 -3.03 41.75
N ALA A 180 -25.90 -3.98 41.10
CA ALA A 180 -27.19 -4.51 41.53
C ALA A 180 -26.99 -5.27 42.86
N ARG A 181 -27.73 -4.87 43.90
CA ARG A 181 -27.89 -5.68 45.11
C ARG A 181 -28.83 -6.83 44.77
N GLY A 182 -28.32 -8.04 44.93
CA GLY A 182 -29.07 -9.28 45.15
C GLY A 182 -28.58 -9.87 46.46
#